data_AF-A0A2G9T4E8-F1
#
_entry.id   AF-A0A2G9T4E8-F1
#
_cell.length_a   1.000
_cell.length_b   1.000
_cell.length_c   1.000
_cell.angle_alpha   90.00
_cell.angle_beta   90.00
_cell.angle_gamma   90.00
#
_symmetry.space_group_name_H-M   'P 1'
#
loop_
_entity.id
_entity.type
_entity.pdbx_description
1 polymer ?
#
loop_
_entity_poly.entity_id
_entity_poly.type
_entity_poly.pdbx_seq_one_letter_code
_entity_poly.pdbx_strand_id
1 'polypeptide(L)' 'MNLLVPFHLAPFSIKDLDQLSLAQRIASCPQLKEIKYLYPHMDKDEMLRYFDSEERNRGGPDSPTGYIQSEIVMVAKTTK' A
#
# COMPACT_ATOMS: atom_id res chain seq x y z
N MET A 1 -6.28 19.79 -21.71
CA MET A 1 -5.15 19.16 -21.00
C MET A 1 -5.55 19.06 -19.54
N ASN A 2 -5.82 17.86 -19.03
CA ASN A 2 -6.07 17.67 -17.60
C ASN A 2 -4.73 17.74 -16.88
N LEU A 3 -4.48 18.85 -16.18
CA LEU A 3 -3.40 18.91 -15.20
C LEU A 3 -3.74 17.91 -14.10
N LEU A 4 -2.96 16.85 -13.96
CA LEU A 4 -3.03 15.95 -12.81
C LEU A 4 -2.74 16.80 -11.57
N VAL A 5 -3.78 17.13 -10.81
CA VAL A 5 -3.60 17.75 -9.49
C VAL A 5 -2.82 16.75 -8.64
N PRO A 6 -1.65 17.11 -8.10
CA PRO A 6 -0.86 16.20 -7.29
C PRO A 6 -1.68 15.70 -6.10
N PHE A 7 -1.78 14.38 -5.97
CA PHE A 7 -2.41 13.75 -4.83
C PHE A 7 -1.40 13.65 -3.69
N HIS A 8 -1.56 14.49 -2.67
CA HIS A 8 -0.67 14.50 -1.51
C HIS A 8 -1.29 13.73 -0.35
N LEU A 9 -0.61 12.67 0.06
CA LEU A 9 -0.88 12.00 1.32
C LEU A 9 -0.22 12.76 2.47
N ALA A 10 -0.82 12.68 3.66
CA ALA A 10 -0.13 13.11 4.87
C ALA A 10 1.13 12.24 5.09
N PRO A 11 2.22 12.80 5.66
CA PRO A 11 3.41 12.03 5.99
C PRO A 11 3.08 10.88 6.95
N PHE A 12 3.69 9.72 6.73
CA PHE A 12 3.59 8.57 7.65
C PHE A 12 4.68 8.66 8.72
N SER A 13 4.29 8.48 9.98
CA SER A 13 5.22 8.33 11.10
C SER A 13 5.75 6.90 11.19
N ILE A 14 6.78 6.68 12.01
CA ILE A 14 7.30 5.33 12.31
C ILE A 14 6.20 4.41 12.84
N LYS A 15 5.31 4.91 13.70
CA LYS A 15 4.20 4.13 14.24
C LYS A 15 3.21 3.68 13.17
N ASP A 16 3.01 4.50 12.13
CA ASP A 16 2.16 4.12 11.01
C ASP A 16 2.81 2.99 10.20
N LEU A 17 4.12 3.07 10.00
CA LEU A 17 4.90 2.07 9.25
C LEU A 17 5.04 0.75 10.02
N ASP A 18 5.03 0.78 11.35
CA ASP A 18 4.98 -0.43 12.20
C ASP A 18 3.65 -1.20 12.05
N GLN A 19 2.54 -0.50 11.74
CA GLN A 19 1.22 -1.11 11.57
C GLN A 19 0.98 -1.66 10.16
N LEU A 20 1.45 -0.95 9.14
CA LEU A 20 1.29 -1.32 7.74
C LEU A 20 2.44 -0.73 6.94
N SER A 21 3.14 -1.57 6.18
CA SER A 21 4.34 -1.15 5.46
C SER A 21 4.02 -0.07 4.40
N LEU A 22 5.03 0.72 4.02
CA LEU A 22 4.85 1.69 2.95
C LEU A 22 4.54 1.01 1.61
N ALA A 23 5.14 -0.16 1.33
CA ALA A 23 4.91 -0.91 0.10
C ALA A 23 3.45 -1.38 0.02
N GLN A 24 2.91 -1.98 1.09
CA GLN A 24 1.51 -2.39 1.16
C GLN A 24 0.56 -1.20 1.05
N ARG A 25 0.89 -0.07 1.68
CA ARG A 25 0.11 1.17 1.54
C ARG A 25 0.05 1.63 0.08
N ILE A 26 1.16 1.58 -0.65
CA ILE A 26 1.19 1.97 -2.07
C ILE A 26 0.43 0.95 -2.93
N ALA A 27 0.58 -0.35 -2.65
CA ALA A 27 -0.07 -1.44 -3.39
C ALA A 27 -1.60 -1.43 -3.22
N SER A 28 -2.08 -1.24 -1.99
CA SER A 28 -3.48 -1.42 -1.62
C SER A 28 -4.33 -0.16 -1.72
N CYS A 29 -3.73 1.03 -1.68
CA CYS A 29 -4.46 2.29 -1.65
C CYS A 29 -5.25 2.52 -2.95
N PRO A 30 -6.61 2.53 -2.90
CA PRO A 30 -7.44 2.64 -4.09
C PRO A 30 -7.18 3.91 -4.92
N GLN A 31 -6.82 4.99 -4.24
CA GLN A 31 -6.53 6.30 -4.84
C GLN A 31 -5.23 6.28 -5.66
N LEU A 32 -4.33 5.32 -5.41
CA LEU A 32 -3.07 5.16 -6.13
C LEU A 32 -3.14 4.08 -7.22
N LYS A 33 -4.31 3.44 -7.41
CA LYS A 33 -4.48 2.32 -8.33
C LYS A 33 -4.07 2.64 -9.77
N GLU A 34 -4.48 3.82 -10.26
CA GLU A 34 -4.22 4.26 -11.64
C GLU A 34 -2.78 4.74 -11.88
N ILE A 35 -1.97 4.91 -10.82
CA ILE A 35 -0.55 5.25 -10.94
C ILE A 35 0.21 3.98 -11.30
N LYS A 36 0.70 3.91 -12.54
CA LYS A 36 1.43 2.73 -13.07
C LYS A 36 2.94 2.81 -12.89
N TYR A 37 3.49 4.02 -12.85
CA TYR A 37 4.93 4.24 -12.84
C TYR A 37 5.35 5.07 -11.63
N LEU A 38 6.47 4.67 -11.04
CA LEU A 38 7.22 5.44 -10.08
C LEU A 38 8.27 6.28 -10.83
N TYR A 39 8.54 7.47 -10.31
CA TYR A 39 9.56 8.34 -10.88
C TYR A 39 10.95 7.67 -10.77
N PRO A 40 11.83 7.77 -11.80
CA PRO A 40 11.59 8.45 -13.06
C PRO A 40 10.69 7.65 -14.02
N HIS A 41 10.92 6.35 -14.21
CA HIS A 41 10.17 5.52 -15.16
C HIS A 41 10.18 4.03 -14.75
N MET A 42 9.96 3.74 -13.47
CA MET A 42 9.96 2.38 -12.95
C MET A 42 8.54 1.84 -12.87
N ASP A 43 8.31 0.59 -13.27
CA ASP A 43 6.99 -0.06 -13.11
C ASP A 43 6.68 -0.25 -11.62
N LYS A 44 5.51 0.23 -11.20
CA LYS A 44 5.10 0.20 -9.79
C LYS A 44 4.99 -1.23 -9.28
N ASP A 45 4.35 -2.12 -10.04
CA ASP A 45 4.07 -3.48 -9.58
C ASP A 45 5.35 -4.32 -9.57
N GLU A 46 6.26 -4.11 -10.53
CA GLU A 46 7.59 -4.72 -10.52
C GLU A 46 8.39 -4.32 -9.28
N MET A 47 8.37 -3.03 -8.91
CA MET A 47 9.07 -2.54 -7.73
C MET A 47 8.47 -3.10 -6.43
N LEU A 48 7.15 -3.16 -6.33
CA LEU A 48 6.46 -3.62 -5.11
C LEU A 48 6.63 -5.13 -4.87
N ARG A 49 6.81 -5.93 -5.92
CA ARG A 49 7.07 -7.39 -5.79
C ARG A 49 8.28 -7.73 -4.91
N TYR A 50 9.29 -6.86 -4.85
CA TYR A 50 10.45 -7.05 -3.99
C TYR A 50 10.10 -7.03 -2.49
N PHE A 51 9.02 -6.35 -2.11
CA PHE A 51 8.60 -6.19 -0.72
C PHE A 51 7.56 -7.24 -0.31
N ASP A 52 6.75 -7.75 -1.25
CA ASP A 52 5.80 -8.84 -1.00
C ASP A 52 6.49 -10.11 -0.47
N SER A 53 7.69 -10.42 -0.98
CA SER A 53 8.46 -11.59 -0.53
C SER A 53 8.98 -11.46 0.90
N GLU A 54 9.29 -10.24 1.34
CA GLU A 54 9.75 -9.96 2.71
C GLU A 54 8.59 -10.03 3.71
N GLU A 55 7.38 -9.63 3.30
CA GLU A 55 6.21 -9.59 4.18
C GLU A 55 5.48 -10.92 4.32
N ARG A 56 5.50 -11.78 3.29
CA ARG A 56 4.96 -13.15 3.42
C ARG A 56 5.65 -13.97 4.51
N ASN A 57 6.88 -13.64 4.86
CA ASN A 57 7.59 -14.26 6.00
C ASN A 57 7.11 -13.75 7.38
N ARG A 58 6.33 -12.67 7.45
CA ARG A 58 5.72 -12.15 8.68
C ARG A 58 4.26 -12.56 8.87
N GLY A 59 3.61 -13.05 7.81
CA GLY A 59 2.23 -13.55 7.86
C GLY A 59 2.17 -14.85 8.64
N GLY A 60 1.71 -14.77 9.89
CA GLY A 60 1.43 -15.96 10.70
C GLY A 60 0.45 -16.92 10.00
N PRO A 61 0.45 -18.21 10.40
CA PRO A 61 -0.28 -19.27 9.71
C PRO A 61 -1.76 -18.94 9.55
N ASP A 62 -2.34 -19.40 8.43
CA ASP A 62 -3.79 -19.47 8.24
C ASP A 62 -4.44 -19.97 9.53
N SER A 63 -5.30 -19.14 10.13
CA SER A 63 -5.85 -19.39 11.48
C SER A 63 -6.50 -20.78 11.53
N PRO A 64 -5.88 -21.77 12.20
CA PRO A 64 -6.34 -23.16 12.16
C PRO A 64 -7.71 -23.37 12.82
N THR A 65 -8.18 -22.35 13.54
CA THR A 65 -9.31 -22.39 14.47
C THR A 65 -10.56 -21.69 13.95
N GLY A 66 -10.55 -21.16 12.72
CA GLY A 66 -11.74 -20.58 12.08
C GLY A 66 -12.11 -19.17 12.55
N TYR A 67 -11.20 -18.46 13.25
CA TYR A 67 -11.40 -17.04 13.55
C TYR A 67 -11.36 -16.20 12.27
N ILE A 68 -12.20 -15.17 12.21
CA ILE A 68 -12.28 -14.24 11.09
C ILE A 68 -10.93 -13.55 10.90
N GLN A 69 -10.33 -13.76 9.73
CA GLN A 69 -9.13 -13.04 9.31
C GLN A 69 -9.51 -11.61 8.92
N SER A 70 -8.82 -10.63 9.50
CA SER A 70 -9.02 -9.21 9.20
C SER A 70 -7.72 -8.61 8.65
N GLU A 71 -7.85 -7.68 7.70
CA GLU A 71 -6.72 -6.99 7.08
C GLU A 71 -6.84 -5.48 7.30
N ILE A 72 -5.72 -4.82 7.61
CA ILE A 72 -5.66 -3.37 7.74
C ILE A 72 -5.40 -2.78 6.35
N VAL A 73 -6.28 -1.89 5.90
CA VAL A 73 -6.13 -1.21 4.59
C VAL A 73 -6.10 0.30 4.79
N MET A 74 -5.16 0.98 4.13
CA MET A 74 -5.10 2.43 4.10
C MET A 74 -5.93 2.98 2.94
N VAL A 75 -6.80 3.95 3.24
CA VAL A 75 -7.55 4.70 2.24
C VAL A 75 -7.35 6.19 2.46
N ALA A 76 -7.14 6.91 1.37
CA ALA A 76 -6.93 8.34 1.42
C ALA A 76 -8.25 9.09 1.21
N LYS A 77 -8.70 9.82 2.23
CA LYS A 77 -9.96 10.56 2.17
C LYS A 77 -9.88 11.66 1.12
N THR A 78 -10.66 11.54 0.05
CA THR A 78 -10.85 12.60 -0.93
C THR A 78 -12.07 13.43 -0.53
N THR A 79 -11.92 14.76 -0.47
CA THR A 79 -13.07 15.66 -0.44
C THR A 79 -13.77 15.58 -1.78
N LYS A 80 -15.07 15.23 -1.77
CA LYS A 80 -15.94 15.42 -2.94
C LYS A 80 -16.31 16.89 -3.08
#